data_AF-F0GBZ9-F1
#
_entry.id   AF-F0GBZ9-F1
#
_cell.length_a   1.000
_cell.length_b   1.000
_cell.length_c   1.000
_cell.angle_alpha   90.00
_cell.angle_beta   90.00
_cell.angle_gamma   90.00
#
_symmetry.space_group_name_H-M   'P 1'
#
loop_
_entity.id
_entity.type
_entity.pdbx_description
1 polymer ?
#
loop_
_entity_poly.entity_id
_entity_poly.type
_entity_poly.pdbx_seq_one_letter_code
_entity_poly.pdbx_strand_id
1 'polypeptide(L)' 'AGGETSGAVVQALDVKSLQIGAQIDPGVPATATIDAQPLGLALKSGNFGALDFFDKALRALDGAAR' A
#
# COMPACT_ATOMS: atom_id res chain seq x y z
N ALA A 1 -6.51 -3.75 9.42
CA ALA A 1 -5.76 -2.77 8.60
C ALA A 1 -6.59 -1.50 8.50
N GLY A 2 -6.08 -0.41 9.10
CA GLY A 2 -6.74 0.89 9.18
C GLY A 2 -5.72 2.02 9.25
N GLY A 3 -6.19 3.27 9.18
CA GLY A 3 -5.33 4.44 9.00
C GLY A 3 -4.28 4.64 10.09
N GLU A 4 -4.64 4.46 11.36
CA GLU A 4 -3.71 4.65 12.49
C GLU A 4 -2.60 3.58 12.50
N THR A 5 -2.97 2.31 12.27
CA THR A 5 -1.99 1.21 12.14
C THR A 5 -1.06 1.44 10.95
N SER A 6 -1.62 1.83 9.80
CA SER A 6 -0.85 2.13 8.59
C SER A 6 0.12 3.30 8.82
N GLY A 7 -0.33 4.35 9.53
CA GLY A 7 0.49 5.51 9.88
C GLY A 7 1.69 5.13 10.76
N ALA A 8 1.47 4.31 11.79
CA ALA A 8 2.55 3.84 12.65
C ALA A 8 3.61 3.02 11.89
N VAL A 9 3.18 2.15 10.97
CA VAL A 9 4.08 1.33 10.15
C VAL A 9 4.90 2.19 9.19
N VAL A 10 4.25 3.11 8.47
CA VAL A 10 4.92 4.03 7.52
C VAL A 10 5.94 4.92 8.24
N GLN A 11 5.61 5.41 9.44
CA GLN A 11 6.54 6.18 10.26
C GLN A 11 7.73 5.35 10.74
N ALA A 12 7.50 4.11 11.21
CA ALA A 12 8.57 3.23 11.66
C ALA A 12 9.53 2.82 10.51
N LEU A 13 9.02 2.75 9.28
CA LEU A 13 9.81 2.49 8.07
C LEU A 13 10.48 3.74 7.49
N ASP A 14 10.32 4.89 8.13
CA ASP A 14 10.85 6.19 7.70
C ASP A 14 10.46 6.63 6.27
N VAL A 15 9.30 6.18 5.80
CA VAL A 15 8.81 6.48 4.44
C VAL A 15 8.53 7.98 4.32
N LYS A 16 9.21 8.65 3.37
CA LYS A 16 9.06 10.10 3.13
C LYS A 16 8.08 10.45 2.04
N SER A 17 7.93 9.55 1.08
CA SER A 17 7.21 9.81 -0.15
C SER A 17 6.76 8.49 -0.77
N LEU A 18 5.60 8.55 -1.42
CA LEU A 18 4.99 7.43 -2.11
C LEU A 18 4.61 7.85 -3.53
N GLN A 19 4.96 7.01 -4.48
CA GLN A 19 4.38 7.03 -5.80
C GLN A 19 3.03 6.30 -5.75
N ILE A 20 1.99 6.95 -6.27
CA ILE A 20 0.64 6.37 -6.37
C ILE A 20 0.55 5.57 -7.68
N GLY A 21 0.19 4.29 -7.57
CA GLY A 21 0.00 3.37 -8.67
C GLY A 21 -1.47 3.07 -8.96
N ALA A 22 -1.72 1.92 -9.57
CA ALA A 22 -3.06 1.47 -9.92
C ALA A 22 -3.96 1.27 -8.68
N GLN A 23 -5.26 1.46 -8.86
CA GLN A 23 -6.23 1.21 -7.81
C GLN A 23 -6.41 -0.31 -7.59
N ILE A 24 -6.29 -0.77 -6.33
CA ILE A 24 -6.49 -2.18 -5.96
C ILE A 24 -7.99 -2.44 -5.74
N ASP A 25 -8.61 -1.60 -4.92
CA ASP A 25 -10.04 -1.57 -4.62
C ASP A 25 -10.47 -0.10 -4.44
N PRO A 26 -11.78 0.24 -4.46
CA PRO A 26 -12.26 1.61 -4.33
C PRO A 26 -11.65 2.32 -3.10
N GLY A 27 -10.89 3.39 -3.36
CA GLY A 27 -10.23 4.19 -2.33
C GLY A 27 -8.96 3.59 -1.74
N VAL A 28 -8.43 2.50 -2.30
CA VAL A 28 -7.14 1.92 -1.88
C VAL A 28 -6.23 1.69 -3.10
N PRO A 29 -5.30 2.61 -3.38
CA PRO A 29 -4.30 2.42 -4.43
C PRO A 29 -3.14 1.54 -3.98
N ALA A 30 -2.48 0.90 -4.94
CA ALA A 30 -1.12 0.41 -4.77
C ALA A 30 -0.18 1.60 -4.69
N THR A 31 0.83 1.52 -3.84
CA THR A 31 1.85 2.57 -3.69
C THR A 31 3.24 1.96 -3.61
N ALA A 32 4.26 2.74 -3.95
CA ALA A 32 5.65 2.35 -3.75
C ALA A 32 6.46 3.53 -3.21
N THR A 33 7.47 3.26 -2.38
CA THR A 33 8.44 4.31 -2.02
C THR A 33 9.26 4.70 -3.26
N ILE A 34 9.87 5.88 -3.23
CA ILE A 34 10.64 6.42 -4.37
C ILE A 34 12.16 6.28 -4.18
N ASP A 35 12.57 5.40 -3.28
CA ASP A 35 13.98 5.18 -2.95
C ASP A 35 14.66 4.26 -3.97
N ALA A 36 16.00 4.11 -3.88
CA ALA A 36 16.76 3.26 -4.80
C ALA A 36 16.32 1.78 -4.78
N GLN A 37 15.69 1.33 -3.70
CA GLN A 37 15.03 0.03 -3.59
C GLN A 37 13.57 0.28 -3.16
N PRO A 38 12.64 0.41 -4.12
CA PRO A 38 11.25 0.73 -3.82
C PRO A 38 10.58 -0.35 -2.96
N LEU A 39 9.89 0.09 -1.91
CA LEU A 39 9.02 -0.77 -1.12
C LEU A 39 7.57 -0.61 -1.56
N GLY A 40 6.95 -1.72 -2.01
CA GLY A 40 5.52 -1.75 -2.32
C GLY A 40 4.65 -1.74 -1.05
N LEU A 41 3.66 -0.85 -1.00
CA LEU A 41 2.76 -0.67 0.13
C LEU A 41 1.29 -0.56 -0.33
N ALA A 42 0.37 -1.17 0.40
CA ALA A 42 -1.07 -1.02 0.24
C ALA A 42 -1.71 -0.51 1.53
N LEU A 43 -1.98 0.79 1.59
CA LEU A 43 -2.44 1.49 2.81
C LEU A 43 -3.97 1.56 2.85
N LYS A 44 -4.58 0.52 3.43
CA LYS A 44 -6.03 0.34 3.54
C LYS A 44 -6.60 1.03 4.78
N SER A 45 -7.69 1.79 4.62
CA SER A 45 -8.55 2.24 5.73
C SER A 45 -9.38 1.08 6.31
N GLY A 46 -9.80 1.21 7.58
CA GLY A 46 -10.44 0.14 8.37
C GLY A 46 -11.51 -0.64 7.61
N ASN A 47 -12.45 0.10 7.02
CA ASN A 47 -13.65 -0.45 6.38
C ASN A 47 -13.57 -0.55 4.85
N PHE A 48 -12.38 -0.37 4.26
CA PHE A 48 -12.20 -0.38 2.81
C PHE A 48 -11.71 -1.74 2.31
N GLY A 49 -12.00 -2.02 1.04
CA GLY A 49 -11.60 -3.25 0.37
C GLY A 49 -12.61 -4.40 0.56
N ALA A 50 -12.65 -5.29 -0.43
CA ALA A 50 -13.44 -6.51 -0.40
C ALA A 50 -12.80 -7.58 0.51
N LEU A 51 -13.52 -8.68 0.75
CA LEU A 51 -13.06 -9.79 1.61
C LEU A 51 -11.72 -10.40 1.15
N ASP A 52 -11.44 -10.33 -0.15
CA ASP A 52 -10.23 -10.85 -0.81
C ASP A 52 -9.13 -9.78 -0.96
N PHE A 53 -9.27 -8.61 -0.32
CA PHE A 53 -8.37 -7.47 -0.51
C PHE A 53 -6.89 -7.80 -0.31
N PHE A 54 -6.53 -8.61 0.68
CA PHE A 54 -5.11 -8.92 0.94
C PHE A 54 -4.46 -9.73 -0.19
N ASP A 55 -5.18 -10.65 -0.83
CA ASP A 55 -4.69 -11.40 -1.99
C ASP A 55 -4.53 -10.48 -3.21
N LYS A 56 -5.53 -9.63 -3.47
CA LYS A 56 -5.45 -8.58 -4.51
C LYS A 56 -4.27 -7.65 -4.29
N ALA A 57 -4.07 -7.18 -3.06
CA ALA A 57 -2.99 -6.27 -2.70
C ALA A 57 -1.62 -6.91 -2.92
N LEU A 58 -1.42 -8.15 -2.47
CA LEU A 58 -0.16 -8.87 -2.69
C LEU A 58 0.15 -9.01 -4.18
N ARG A 59 -0.83 -9.42 -5.00
CA ARG A 59 -0.67 -9.53 -6.46
C ARG A 59 -0.38 -8.19 -7.13
N ALA A 60 -1.05 -7.13 -6.69
CA ALA A 60 -0.84 -5.79 -7.22
C ALA A 60 0.57 -5.26 -6.90
N LEU A 61 1.08 -5.55 -5.69
CA LEU A 61 2.41 -5.11 -5.27
C LEU A 61 3.54 -5.92 -5.89
N ASP A 62 3.35 -7.21 -6.15
CA ASP A 62 4.32 -8.06 -6.84
C ASP A 62 4.57 -7.59 -8.30
N GLY A 63 3.55 -7.00 -8.93
CA GLY A 63 3.67 -6.36 -10.23
C GLY A 63 4.22 -4.93 -10.20
N ALA A 64 4.12 -4.23 -9.06
CA ALA A 64 4.51 -2.83 -8.91
C ALA A 64 5.96 -2.63 -8.44
N ALA A 65 6.59 -3.67 -7.88
CA ALA A 65 7.97 -3.66 -7.38
C ALA A 65 9.04 -3.99 -8.45
N ARG A 66 8.67 -3.97 -9.74
CA ARG A 66 9.58 -4.19 -10.88
C ARG A 66 9.90 -2.90 -11.64
#